data_AF-F0V0J0-F1
#
_entry.id   AF-F0V0J0-F1
#
_cell.length_a   1.000
_cell.length_b   1.000
_cell.length_c   1.000
_cell.angle_alpha   90.00
_cell.angle_beta   90.00
_cell.angle_gamma   90.00
#
_symmetry.space_group_name_H-M   'P 1'
#
loop_
_entity.id
_entity.type
_entity.pdbx_description
1 polymer ?
#
loop_
_entity_poly.entity_id
_entity_poly.type
_entity_poly.pdbx_seq_one_letter_code
_entity_poly.pdbx_strand_id
1 'polypeptide(L)'
;MICTYCQTKQENKKICSFCEADLTQERPKKKQTLSQEEAYQTQPELSKYHTYDLLLLLSYLREQRSTAYKTMQSVRKAPNEVKTSRNDYDELNEYGQEFYREATARKNIIEQILIDRMGYYPKRVNNKLLDALESKIERNGTS
;
A
#
# COMPACT_ATOMS: atom_id res chain seq x y z
N MET A 1 11.90 -6.99 30.08
CA MET A 1 11.23 -6.13 29.06
C MET A 1 9.77 -5.90 29.45
N ILE A 2 9.09 -4.90 28.89
CA ILE A 2 7.65 -4.66 29.09
C ILE A 2 6.90 -5.11 27.84
N CYS A 3 5.80 -5.86 27.99
CA CYS A 3 4.95 -6.24 26.86
C CYS A 3 4.28 -5.01 26.24
N THR A 4 4.42 -4.80 24.94
CA THR A 4 3.86 -3.64 24.22
C THR A 4 2.33 -3.68 24.07
N TYR A 5 1.70 -4.82 24.34
CA TYR A 5 0.25 -4.99 24.30
C TYR A 5 -0.39 -4.78 25.68
N CYS A 6 -0.02 -5.57 26.68
CA CYS A 6 -0.66 -5.57 28.00
C CYS A 6 0.13 -4.82 29.09
N GLN A 7 1.34 -4.33 28.80
CA GLN A 7 2.20 -3.59 29.72
C GLN A 7 2.73 -4.37 30.95
N THR A 8 2.49 -5.68 31.04
CA THR A 8 3.05 -6.52 32.09
C THR A 8 4.57 -6.69 31.94
N LYS A 9 5.34 -6.53 33.03
CA LYS A 9 6.79 -6.79 33.08
C LYS A 9 7.09 -8.26 32.80
N GLN A 10 8.11 -8.52 32.00
CA GLN A 10 8.52 -9.86 31.56
C GLN A 10 9.99 -10.11 31.87
N GLU A 11 10.28 -11.28 32.43
CA GLU A 11 11.62 -11.79 32.71
C GLU A 11 12.20 -12.50 31.48
N ASN A 12 12.51 -11.73 30.43
CA ASN A 12 13.19 -12.18 29.20
C ASN A 12 12.53 -13.37 28.45
N LYS A 13 11.20 -13.38 28.36
CA LYS A 13 10.45 -14.35 27.55
C LYS A 13 10.21 -13.83 26.14
N LYS A 14 10.20 -14.73 25.14
CA LYS A 14 9.78 -14.45 23.77
C LYS A 14 8.27 -14.26 23.64
N ILE A 15 7.49 -14.88 24.53
CA ILE A 15 6.03 -14.82 24.57
C ILE A 15 5.63 -14.15 25.88
N CYS A 16 4.68 -13.22 25.82
CA CYS A 16 4.14 -12.58 27.01
C CYS A 16 3.40 -13.60 27.89
N SER A 17 3.73 -13.66 29.18
CA SER A 17 3.08 -14.59 30.12
C SER A 17 1.61 -14.28 30.43
N PHE A 18 1.09 -13.12 30.01
CA PHE A 18 -0.28 -12.69 30.30
C PHE A 18 -1.17 -12.71 29.07
N CYS A 19 -0.77 -12.02 28.00
CA CYS A 19 -1.57 -11.92 26.77
C CYS A 19 -1.08 -12.82 25.63
N GLU A 20 -0.06 -13.64 25.87
CA GLU A 20 0.49 -14.60 24.90
C GLU A 20 1.02 -13.98 23.60
N ALA A 21 1.14 -12.65 23.53
CA ALA A 21 1.72 -11.97 22.39
C ALA A 21 3.19 -12.35 22.20
N ASP A 22 3.58 -12.54 20.94
CA ASP A 22 4.98 -12.64 20.53
C ASP A 22 5.68 -11.29 20.74
N LEU A 23 6.69 -11.29 21.60
CA LEU A 23 7.50 -10.13 21.96
C LEU A 23 8.73 -9.96 21.05
N THR A 24 8.98 -10.90 20.14
CA THR A 24 10.04 -10.84 19.14
C THR A 24 9.58 -10.14 17.86
N GLN A 25 8.27 -10.08 17.63
CA GLN A 25 7.71 -9.38 16.48
C GLN A 25 7.74 -7.87 16.71
N GLU A 26 8.46 -7.16 15.85
CA GLU A 26 8.45 -5.70 15.86
C GLU A 26 7.10 -5.16 15.39
N ARG A 27 6.58 -4.17 16.11
CA ARG A 27 5.37 -3.47 15.69
C ARG A 27 5.70 -2.59 14.50
N PRO A 28 4.86 -2.59 13.44
CA PRO A 28 5.01 -1.65 12.34
C PRO A 28 5.10 -0.21 12.84
N LYS A 29 6.18 0.50 12.50
CA LYS A 29 6.38 1.92 12.82
C LYS A 29 6.17 2.75 11.55
N LYS A 30 5.56 3.93 11.71
CA LYS A 30 5.41 4.89 10.62
C LYS A 30 6.79 5.30 10.13
N LYS A 31 7.04 5.20 8.83
CA LYS A 31 8.29 5.66 8.24
C LYS A 31 8.35 7.20 8.21
N GLN A 32 9.53 7.76 8.42
CA GLN A 32 9.75 9.21 8.24
C GLN A 32 9.71 9.59 6.76
N THR A 33 10.25 8.71 5.91
CA THR A 33 10.28 8.85 4.45
C THR A 33 9.73 7.57 3.83
N LEU A 34 8.87 7.73 2.83
CA LEU A 34 8.22 6.63 2.12
C LEU A 34 8.36 6.88 0.62
N SER A 35 9.11 6.00 -0.06
CA SER A 35 9.23 6.03 -1.52
C SER A 35 8.03 5.35 -2.17
N GLN A 36 7.60 5.90 -3.30
CA GLN A 36 6.53 5.33 -4.11
C GLN A 36 6.88 3.94 -4.68
N GLU A 37 8.16 3.67 -4.92
CA GLU A 37 8.67 2.37 -5.39
C GLU A 37 8.40 1.24 -4.39
N GLU A 38 8.25 1.58 -3.10
CA GLU A 38 7.94 0.60 -2.06
C GLU A 38 6.56 -0.04 -2.26
N ALA A 39 5.67 0.57 -3.05
CA ALA A 39 4.39 -0.02 -3.46
C ALA A 39 4.54 -1.33 -4.26
N TYR A 40 5.73 -1.58 -4.82
CA TYR A 40 6.05 -2.77 -5.61
C TYR A 40 6.71 -3.89 -4.80
N GLN A 41 6.84 -3.72 -3.48
CA GLN A 41 7.32 -4.77 -2.60
C GLN A 41 6.35 -5.96 -2.55
N THR A 42 6.85 -7.09 -2.05
CA THR A 42 6.04 -8.31 -1.89
C THR A 42 5.06 -8.16 -0.72
N GLN A 43 4.00 -8.99 -0.70
CA GLN A 43 3.03 -8.98 0.38
C GLN A 43 3.66 -9.16 1.79
N PRO A 44 4.63 -10.08 2.01
CA PRO A 44 5.27 -10.23 3.32
C PRO A 44 6.09 -9.01 3.76
N GLU A 45 6.64 -8.24 2.83
CA GLU A 45 7.33 -7.00 3.18
C GLU A 45 6.33 -5.89 3.48
N LEU A 46 5.31 -5.70 2.63
CA LEU A 46 4.24 -4.72 2.84
C LEU A 46 3.47 -4.97 4.15
N SER A 47 3.31 -6.23 4.57
CA SER A 47 2.64 -6.57 5.82
C SER A 47 3.39 -6.10 7.08
N LYS A 48 4.64 -5.64 6.95
CA LYS A 48 5.42 -5.02 8.04
C LYS A 48 5.27 -3.50 8.11
N TYR A 49 4.65 -2.87 7.10
CA TYR A 49 4.57 -1.41 7.01
C TYR A 49 3.49 -0.87 7.95
N HIS A 50 3.63 0.36 8.43
CA HIS A 50 2.56 0.96 9.22
C HIS A 50 1.30 1.17 8.38
N THR A 51 0.12 1.07 9.01
CA THR A 51 -1.17 1.20 8.29
C THR A 51 -1.29 2.57 7.59
N TYR A 52 -0.72 3.62 8.17
CA TYR A 52 -0.63 4.93 7.53
C TYR A 52 0.14 4.88 6.20
N ASP A 53 1.31 4.24 6.20
CA ASP A 53 2.18 4.14 5.03
C ASP A 53 1.51 3.31 3.93
N LEU A 54 0.81 2.23 4.30
CA LEU A 54 -0.01 1.45 3.37
C LEU A 54 -1.11 2.29 2.70
N LEU A 55 -1.75 3.21 3.44
CA LEU A 55 -2.76 4.11 2.86
C LEU A 55 -2.14 5.09 1.86
N LEU A 56 -0.95 5.61 2.13
CA LEU A 56 -0.21 6.45 1.18
C LEU A 56 0.13 5.68 -0.11
N LEU A 57 0.71 4.48 0.01
CA LEU A 57 1.03 3.63 -1.14
C LEU A 57 -0.24 3.23 -1.92
N LEU A 58 -1.35 2.97 -1.23
CA LEU A 58 -2.63 2.70 -1.87
C LEU A 58 -3.14 3.89 -2.68
N SER A 59 -3.01 5.11 -2.15
CA SER A 59 -3.38 6.33 -2.87
C SER A 59 -2.56 6.46 -4.16
N TYR A 60 -1.25 6.26 -4.07
CA TYR A 60 -0.34 6.28 -5.20
C TYR A 60 -0.71 5.25 -6.27
N LEU A 61 -0.90 3.98 -5.91
CA LEU A 61 -1.26 2.92 -6.86
C LEU A 61 -2.61 3.16 -7.54
N ARG A 62 -3.55 3.81 -6.85
CA ARG A 62 -4.85 4.20 -7.45
C ARG A 62 -4.70 5.31 -8.48
N GLU A 63 -3.83 6.27 -8.23
CA GLU A 63 -3.48 7.30 -9.21
C GLU A 63 -2.79 6.70 -10.42
N GLN A 64 -1.75 5.90 -10.19
CA GLN A 64 -1.04 5.12 -11.21
C GLN A 64 -1.99 4.31 -12.10
N ARG A 65 -2.90 3.51 -11.50
CA ARG A 65 -3.89 2.72 -12.24
C ARG A 65 -4.82 3.61 -13.08
N SER A 66 -5.21 4.76 -12.55
CA SER A 66 -6.08 5.72 -13.25
C SER A 66 -5.36 6.32 -14.46
N THR A 67 -4.08 6.67 -14.31
CA THR A 67 -3.22 7.14 -15.40
C THR A 67 -3.04 6.06 -16.45
N ALA A 68 -2.69 4.84 -16.06
CA ALA A 68 -2.56 3.68 -16.95
C ALA A 68 -3.82 3.45 -17.79
N TYR A 69 -4.99 3.49 -17.15
CA TYR A 69 -6.28 3.33 -17.83
C TYR A 69 -6.54 4.43 -18.86
N LYS A 70 -6.31 5.70 -18.48
CA LYS A 70 -6.48 6.85 -19.38
C LYS A 70 -5.54 6.75 -20.59
N THR A 71 -4.27 6.44 -20.35
CA THR A 71 -3.26 6.26 -21.41
C THR A 71 -3.67 5.14 -22.37
N MET A 72 -4.02 3.96 -21.84
CA MET A 72 -4.50 2.84 -22.65
C MET A 72 -5.73 3.22 -23.49
N GLN A 73 -6.67 3.96 -22.91
CA GLN A 73 -7.86 4.41 -23.63
C GLN A 73 -7.50 5.40 -24.76
N SER A 74 -6.56 6.31 -24.51
CA SER A 74 -6.07 7.26 -25.53
C SER A 74 -5.38 6.54 -26.68
N VAL A 75 -4.51 5.56 -26.40
CA VAL A 75 -3.83 4.75 -27.44
C VAL A 75 -4.88 4.03 -28.29
N ARG A 76 -5.87 3.37 -27.67
CA ARG A 76 -6.92 2.65 -28.40
C ARG A 76 -7.77 3.55 -29.31
N LYS A 77 -7.97 4.80 -28.91
CA LYS A 77 -8.76 5.80 -29.65
C LYS A 77 -7.95 6.58 -30.70
N ALA A 78 -6.65 6.32 -30.83
CA ALA A 78 -5.80 7.04 -31.80
C ALA A 78 -6.31 6.84 -33.24
N PRO A 79 -6.23 7.88 -34.10
CA PRO A 79 -6.56 7.78 -35.53
C PRO A 79 -5.69 6.74 -36.24
N ASN A 80 -6.21 6.10 -37.29
CA ASN A 80 -5.45 5.09 -38.06
C ASN A 80 -4.18 5.67 -38.72
N GLU A 81 -4.15 6.97 -38.99
CA GLU A 81 -2.98 7.70 -39.50
C GLU A 81 -1.78 7.63 -38.53
N VAL A 82 -2.05 7.59 -37.22
CA VAL A 82 -1.04 7.47 -36.15
C VAL A 82 -0.66 6.00 -35.91
N LYS A 83 -1.48 5.04 -36.36
CA LYS A 83 -1.22 3.59 -36.30
C LYS A 83 -0.39 3.12 -37.51
N THR A 84 0.53 3.95 -37.97
CA THR A 84 1.23 3.79 -39.25
C THR A 84 2.17 2.59 -39.27
N SER A 85 2.67 2.19 -38.09
CA SER A 85 3.37 0.91 -37.86
C SER A 85 2.49 0.03 -36.97
N ARG A 86 1.92 -1.05 -37.54
CA ARG A 86 1.08 -1.98 -36.78
C ARG A 86 1.81 -2.59 -35.58
N ASN A 87 3.08 -2.95 -35.76
CA ASN A 87 3.89 -3.57 -34.70
C ASN A 87 4.11 -2.59 -33.53
N ASP A 88 4.52 -1.34 -33.79
CA ASP A 88 4.77 -0.37 -32.72
C ASP A 88 3.48 -0.03 -31.95
N TYR A 89 2.34 0.03 -32.65
CA TYR A 89 1.05 0.28 -32.02
C TYR A 89 0.60 -0.89 -31.14
N ASP A 90 0.75 -2.13 -31.60
CA ASP A 90 0.36 -3.31 -30.85
C ASP A 90 1.23 -3.49 -29.60
N GLU A 91 2.54 -3.27 -29.70
CA GLU A 91 3.47 -3.26 -28.55
C GLU A 91 3.10 -2.19 -27.52
N LEU A 92 2.81 -0.95 -27.96
CA LEU A 92 2.39 0.13 -27.06
C LEU A 92 1.06 -0.20 -26.35
N ASN A 93 0.11 -0.81 -27.05
CA ASN A 93 -1.18 -1.20 -26.49
C ASN A 93 -1.05 -2.39 -25.53
N GLU A 94 -0.14 -3.33 -25.79
CA GLU A 94 0.17 -4.44 -24.89
C GLU A 94 0.84 -3.93 -23.61
N TYR A 95 1.88 -3.11 -23.74
CA TYR A 95 2.57 -2.48 -22.61
C TYR A 95 1.59 -1.71 -21.70
N GLY A 96 0.69 -0.91 -22.29
CA GLY A 96 -0.33 -0.20 -21.52
C GLY A 96 -1.28 -1.14 -20.74
N GLN A 97 -1.61 -2.30 -21.33
CA GLN A 97 -2.44 -3.32 -20.66
C GLN A 97 -1.70 -4.00 -19.52
N GLU A 98 -0.44 -4.37 -19.71
CA GLU A 98 0.40 -4.95 -18.66
C GLU A 98 0.56 -3.99 -17.49
N PHE A 99 0.89 -2.73 -17.76
CA PHE A 99 1.05 -1.71 -16.73
C PHE A 99 -0.24 -1.50 -15.91
N TYR A 100 -1.40 -1.50 -16.56
CA TYR A 100 -2.70 -1.44 -15.86
C TYR A 100 -2.95 -2.69 -14.99
N ARG A 101 -2.66 -3.88 -15.52
CA ARG A 101 -2.83 -5.15 -14.79
C ARG A 101 -1.92 -5.19 -13.56
N GLU A 102 -0.65 -4.80 -13.71
CA GLU A 102 0.29 -4.74 -12.59
C GLU A 102 -0.20 -3.74 -11.53
N ALA A 103 -0.50 -2.49 -11.90
CA ALA A 103 -0.99 -1.50 -10.95
C ALA A 103 -2.26 -1.97 -10.21
N THR A 104 -3.14 -2.70 -10.91
CA THR A 104 -4.33 -3.32 -10.31
C THR A 104 -3.96 -4.40 -9.30
N ALA A 105 -3.07 -5.32 -9.65
CA ALA A 105 -2.62 -6.40 -8.77
C ALA A 105 -1.91 -5.86 -7.52
N ARG A 106 -0.97 -4.91 -7.70
CA ARG A 106 -0.26 -4.24 -6.60
C ARG A 106 -1.22 -3.55 -5.65
N LYS A 107 -2.20 -2.81 -6.19
CA LYS A 107 -3.22 -2.13 -5.39
C LYS A 107 -4.03 -3.14 -4.57
N ASN A 108 -4.40 -4.27 -5.18
CA ASN A 108 -5.18 -5.31 -4.51
C ASN A 108 -4.42 -5.92 -3.32
N ILE A 109 -3.10 -6.12 -3.42
CA ILE A 109 -2.27 -6.62 -2.29
C ILE A 109 -2.43 -5.70 -1.07
N ILE A 110 -2.29 -4.39 -1.26
CA ILE A 110 -2.42 -3.42 -0.16
C ILE A 110 -3.85 -3.38 0.38
N GLU A 111 -4.87 -3.45 -0.49
CA GLU A 111 -6.27 -3.50 -0.05
C GLU A 111 -6.56 -4.72 0.83
N GLN A 112 -6.01 -5.90 0.53
CA GLN A 112 -6.18 -7.08 1.37
C GLN A 112 -5.49 -6.91 2.73
N ILE A 113 -4.25 -6.41 2.77
CA ILE A 113 -3.56 -6.14 4.05
C ILE A 113 -4.37 -5.17 4.93
N LEU A 114 -4.99 -4.15 4.33
CA LEU A 114 -5.84 -3.21 5.07
C LEU A 114 -7.12 -3.87 5.59
N ILE A 115 -7.74 -4.77 4.83
CA ILE A 115 -8.87 -5.57 5.30
C ILE A 115 -8.46 -6.41 6.50
N ASP A 116 -7.33 -7.11 6.43
CA ASP A 116 -6.83 -7.94 7.52
C ASP A 116 -6.60 -7.14 8.81
N ARG A 117 -6.18 -5.88 8.70
CA ARG A 117 -5.84 -5.01 9.84
C ARG A 117 -7.01 -4.21 10.40
N MET A 118 -7.88 -3.71 9.54
CA MET A 118 -8.92 -2.72 9.88
C MET A 118 -10.34 -3.27 9.70
N GLY A 119 -10.49 -4.44 9.08
CA GLY A 119 -11.77 -4.99 8.63
C GLY A 119 -12.33 -4.36 7.36
N TYR A 120 -11.66 -3.35 6.79
CA TYR A 120 -12.04 -2.69 5.55
C TYR A 120 -10.84 -1.96 4.92
N TYR A 121 -10.95 -1.62 3.64
CA TYR A 121 -10.07 -0.61 3.02
C TYR A 121 -10.88 0.64 2.66
N PRO A 122 -10.33 1.87 2.85
CA PRO A 122 -11.04 3.09 2.48
C PRO A 122 -11.29 3.18 0.96
N LYS A 123 -12.54 3.45 0.56
CA LYS A 123 -12.90 3.68 -0.86
C LYS A 123 -12.17 4.89 -1.45
N ARG A 124 -11.90 5.91 -0.64
CA ARG A 124 -11.12 7.10 -1.00
C ARG A 124 -10.05 7.31 0.07
N VAL A 125 -8.81 7.46 -0.36
CA VAL A 125 -7.73 7.96 0.49
C VAL A 125 -7.50 9.39 0.03
N ASN A 126 -7.87 10.36 0.86
CA ASN A 126 -7.70 11.78 0.58
C ASN A 126 -6.90 12.43 1.71
N ASN A 127 -6.40 13.64 1.48
CA ASN A 127 -5.61 14.37 2.47
C ASN A 127 -6.37 14.50 3.79
N LYS A 128 -7.68 14.81 3.75
CA LYS A 128 -8.51 14.86 4.97
C LYS A 128 -8.44 13.59 5.83
N LEU A 129 -8.45 12.40 5.22
CA LEU A 129 -8.31 11.12 5.93
C LEU A 129 -6.90 10.97 6.49
N LEU A 130 -5.89 11.25 5.68
CA LEU A 130 -4.48 11.14 6.05
C LEU A 130 -4.14 12.11 7.18
N ASP A 131 -4.45 13.40 7.04
CA ASP A 131 -4.24 14.43 8.04
C ASP A 131 -4.91 14.06 9.37
N ALA A 132 -6.17 13.60 9.32
CA ALA A 132 -6.89 13.19 10.52
C ALA A 132 -6.25 11.97 11.21
N LEU A 133 -5.68 11.05 10.45
CA LEU A 133 -4.97 9.88 10.97
C LEU A 133 -3.60 10.27 11.52
N GLU A 134 -2.87 11.13 10.83
CA GLU A 134 -1.59 11.69 11.26
C GLU A 134 -1.73 12.42 12.59
N SER A 135 -2.69 13.35 12.72
CA SER A 135 -2.94 14.03 13.99
C SER A 135 -3.34 13.07 15.13
N LYS A 136 -3.95 11.92 14.83
CA LYS A 136 -4.25 10.91 15.86
C LYS A 136 -3.00 10.13 16.26
N ILE A 137 -2.14 9.81 15.31
CA ILE A 137 -0.85 9.16 15.55
C ILE A 137 0.06 10.07 16.37
N GLU A 138 0.11 11.37 16.08
CA GLU A 138 0.93 12.32 16.86
C GLU A 138 0.42 12.49 18.30
N ARG A 139 -0.90 12.45 18.52
CA ARG A 139 -1.49 12.59 19.86
C ARG A 139 -1.38 11.35 20.73
N ASN A 140 -1.48 10.16 20.12
CA ASN A 140 -1.68 8.90 20.85
C ASN A 140 -0.65 7.81 20.51
N GLY A 141 0.19 8.00 19.50
CA GLY A 141 1.16 7.04 19.03
C GLY A 141 2.45 7.11 19.83
N THR A 142 2.89 5.98 20.37
CA THR A 142 4.25 5.81 20.87
C THR A 142 5.17 5.61 19.67
N SER A 143 6.01 6.60 19.37
CA SER A 143 7.09 6.55 18.37
C SER A 143 8.05 5.36 18.55
#